data_AF-A0ABD2GIB2-F1
#
_entry.id   AF-A0ABD2GIB2-F1
#
_cell.length_a   1.000
_cell.length_b   1.000
_cell.length_c   1.000
_cell.angle_alpha   90.00
_cell.angle_beta   90.00
_cell.angle_gamma   90.00
#
_symmetry.space_group_name_H-M   'P 1'
#
loop_
_entity.id
_entity.type
_entity.pdbx_description
1 polymer ?
#
loop_
_entity_poly.entity_id
_entity_poly.type
_entity_poly.pdbx_seq_one_letter_code
_entity_poly.pdbx_strand_id
1 'polypeptide(L)'
;MSLCMNSITQGADDMEVISNLIKIRLKPKVLLNHYMLCVRELLNANRDNLATMVKLVIFNELSNARNPNNMQVLHTVLQHSPEQAPKFLALVFQDLLTNKDDYLRASRALLREIIKQTKHEINFGAFCFGLMQERKETIYLELEFKERFVIQVTDLLTVSMMLGITAQVKESGLAWDKGEKKNLESLRAFQNQIASIQRDAVWWLHTVVPSISKTGAKDYVHCLHKVLFTEQPETYYKWDNWPPEGDRNFFLRLCSEVPLLEDTLMRILVIGLSRDLPLGPADAMELADHLVKRAAGSQSDDLEVLKVERIQLIDAVLNLCTYHHPENIQLPAGYQAPNLAISALYWKAWLLILVVAAFNPQKIGLASWDGYPTLKMLMEMVMTNNYTYPPCTVADEDTKTEMINRELQISQREKQEILAFESHLAAASTKQTITESNSLLLSQLTSLDPQGPPRRPPPQIQEQVKTLNQSLRLGHLLCRSRNPDFLLNIIQRQASSQSMPWLADLVQSSEGSLDVLPVQCLCEFLLHDAADDSLPIEDDEEGESKEQKAKKRQRQQKQRQLLGRLQDLLLGPKADEQTTCEVLDYFPAPPQLFSGGIQSPSHEGFVVGAE
;
A
#
# COMPACT_ATOMS: atom_id res chain seq x y z
N MET A 1 28.01 4.62 43.62
CA MET A 1 28.53 3.47 42.85
C MET A 1 28.38 2.16 43.61
N SER A 2 29.02 1.95 44.77
CA SER A 2 28.92 0.69 45.53
C SER A 2 27.48 0.31 45.90
N LEU A 3 26.65 1.28 46.33
CA LEU A 3 25.22 1.05 46.58
C LEU A 3 24.48 0.55 45.34
N CYS A 4 24.73 1.17 44.17
CA CYS A 4 24.11 0.77 42.91
C CYS A 4 24.46 -0.67 42.50
N MET A 5 25.72 -1.06 42.66
CA MET A 5 26.20 -2.41 42.32
C MET A 5 25.61 -3.49 43.23
N ASN A 6 25.23 -3.12 44.46
CA ASN A 6 24.69 -4.05 45.44
C ASN A 6 23.15 -4.12 45.44
N SER A 7 22.46 -3.30 44.63
CA SER A 7 21.00 -3.31 44.53
C SER A 7 20.48 -4.40 43.59
N ILE A 8 20.58 -5.65 44.05
CA ILE A 8 20.32 -6.86 43.28
C ILE A 8 19.04 -7.61 43.70
N THR A 9 18.47 -7.31 44.86
CA THR A 9 17.45 -8.14 45.53
C THR A 9 16.01 -7.73 45.25
N GLN A 10 15.76 -6.52 44.73
CA GLN A 10 14.42 -5.92 44.58
C GLN A 10 13.65 -5.80 45.91
N GLY A 11 14.35 -5.88 47.05
CA GLY A 11 13.78 -5.68 48.37
C GLY A 11 13.42 -4.22 48.65
N ALA A 12 12.81 -3.97 49.81
CA ALA A 12 12.44 -2.62 50.26
C ALA A 12 13.66 -1.66 50.28
N ASP A 13 14.82 -2.17 50.70
CA ASP A 13 16.08 -1.41 50.74
C ASP A 13 16.53 -0.96 49.34
N ASP A 14 16.41 -1.83 48.34
CA ASP A 14 16.76 -1.48 46.95
C ASP A 14 15.80 -0.43 46.39
N MET A 15 14.52 -0.55 46.70
CA MET A 15 13.52 0.46 46.31
C MET A 15 13.79 1.81 46.97
N GLU A 16 14.23 1.82 48.23
CA GLU A 16 14.64 3.03 48.93
C GLU A 16 15.90 3.65 48.32
N VAL A 17 16.90 2.83 47.98
CA VAL A 17 18.12 3.27 47.29
C VAL A 17 17.77 3.95 45.97
N ILE A 18 16.93 3.33 45.13
CA ILE A 18 16.51 3.90 43.84
C ILE A 18 15.74 5.21 44.06
N SER A 19 14.81 5.25 45.01
CA SER A 19 14.04 6.45 45.36
C SER A 19 14.93 7.62 45.81
N ASN A 20 15.94 7.34 46.63
CA ASN A 20 16.88 8.36 47.09
C ASN A 20 17.83 8.79 45.98
N LEU A 21 18.25 7.86 45.12
CA LEU A 21 19.14 8.13 44.00
C LEU A 21 18.51 9.12 43.00
N ILE A 22 17.23 8.96 42.67
CA ILE A 22 16.51 9.88 41.75
C ILE A 22 16.31 11.27 42.37
N LYS A 23 16.34 11.43 43.70
CA LYS A 23 16.26 12.73 44.37
C LYS A 23 17.58 13.51 44.34
N ILE A 24 18.70 12.89 43.98
CA ILE A 24 20.02 13.53 43.94
C ILE A 24 20.04 14.64 42.88
N ARG A 25 20.47 15.85 43.30
CA ARG A 25 20.60 17.03 42.44
C ARG A 25 22.08 17.40 42.28
N LEU A 26 22.62 17.14 41.11
CA LEU A 26 24.01 17.43 40.76
C LEU A 26 24.07 18.37 39.57
N LYS A 27 24.73 19.53 39.74
CA LYS A 27 24.92 20.54 38.70
C LYS A 27 26.27 20.44 37.97
N PRO A 28 27.41 20.16 38.64
CA PRO A 28 28.69 20.09 37.95
C PRO A 28 28.76 18.92 36.96
N LYS A 29 29.18 19.19 35.71
CA LYS A 29 29.21 18.20 34.61
C LYS A 29 29.96 16.91 34.98
N VAL A 30 31.08 17.01 35.70
CA VAL A 30 31.87 15.83 36.10
C VAL A 30 31.09 14.95 37.08
N LEU A 31 30.44 15.55 38.08
CA LEU A 31 29.64 14.81 39.06
C LEU A 31 28.38 14.22 38.41
N LEU A 32 27.77 14.96 37.49
CA LEU A 32 26.61 14.52 36.72
C LEU A 32 26.95 13.31 35.84
N ASN A 33 28.10 13.33 35.17
CA ASN A 33 28.60 12.19 34.40
C ASN A 33 28.85 10.97 35.31
N HIS A 34 29.49 11.16 36.47
CA HIS A 34 29.69 10.07 37.42
C HIS A 34 28.36 9.52 37.97
N TYR A 35 27.37 10.39 38.16
CA TYR A 35 26.02 9.99 38.55
C TYR A 35 25.34 9.16 37.46
N MET A 36 25.45 9.52 36.17
CA MET A 36 24.93 8.69 35.07
C MET A 36 25.63 7.34 34.98
N LEU A 37 26.93 7.26 35.29
CA LEU A 37 27.63 5.96 35.40
C LEU A 37 27.05 5.12 36.56
N CYS A 38 26.78 5.73 37.71
CA CYS A 38 26.12 5.04 38.82
C CYS A 38 24.72 4.52 38.44
N VAL A 39 23.97 5.28 37.65
CA VAL A 39 22.68 4.84 37.09
C VAL A 39 22.88 3.62 36.20
N ARG A 40 23.87 3.61 35.30
CA ARG A 40 24.16 2.45 34.45
C ARG A 40 24.54 1.20 35.27
N GLU A 41 25.36 1.35 36.30
CA GLU A 41 25.71 0.22 37.17
C GLU A 41 24.49 -0.34 37.94
N LEU A 42 23.57 0.52 38.36
CA LEU A 42 22.31 0.10 38.98
C LEU A 42 21.46 -0.75 38.03
N LEU A 43 21.40 -0.37 36.74
CA LEU A 43 20.66 -1.10 35.72
C LEU A 43 21.34 -2.43 35.36
N ASN A 44 22.68 -2.45 35.35
CA ASN A 44 23.46 -3.69 35.16
C ASN A 44 23.27 -4.68 36.31
N ALA A 45 23.13 -4.18 37.55
CA ALA A 45 23.02 -5.00 38.75
C ALA A 45 21.74 -5.86 38.76
N ASN A 46 20.60 -5.30 38.36
CA ASN A 46 19.36 -6.06 38.20
C ASN A 46 18.48 -5.43 37.11
N ARG A 47 18.03 -6.27 36.17
CA ARG A 47 17.16 -5.88 35.04
C ARG A 47 15.83 -5.29 35.49
N ASP A 48 15.29 -5.72 36.63
CA ASP A 48 14.02 -5.24 37.17
C ASP A 48 14.12 -3.79 37.68
N ASN A 49 15.33 -3.29 37.98
CA ASN A 49 15.54 -1.90 38.38
C ASN A 49 15.14 -0.91 37.28
N LEU A 50 15.19 -1.35 36.02
CA LEU A 50 14.83 -0.55 34.86
C LEU A 50 13.38 -0.05 34.94
N ALA A 51 12.43 -0.96 35.20
CA ALA A 51 11.00 -0.62 35.28
C ALA A 51 10.72 0.38 36.40
N THR A 52 11.30 0.12 37.58
CA THR A 52 11.19 0.99 38.76
C THR A 52 11.77 2.37 38.51
N MET A 53 12.95 2.46 37.89
CA MET A 53 13.57 3.74 37.58
C MET A 53 12.72 4.58 36.63
N VAL A 54 12.26 4.00 35.52
CA VAL A 54 11.41 4.71 34.56
C VAL A 54 10.15 5.24 35.24
N LYS A 55 9.49 4.40 36.04
CA LYS A 55 8.29 4.78 36.80
C LYS A 55 8.56 5.97 37.71
N LEU A 56 9.54 5.87 38.60
CA LEU A 56 9.84 6.91 39.59
C LEU A 56 10.29 8.23 38.94
N VAL A 57 11.09 8.18 37.87
CA VAL A 57 11.53 9.39 37.15
C VAL A 57 10.35 10.13 36.54
N ILE A 58 9.41 9.41 35.91
CA ILE A 58 8.24 10.00 35.27
C ILE A 58 7.26 10.59 36.30
N PHE A 59 6.98 9.87 37.39
CA PHE A 59 6.14 10.40 38.47
C PHE A 59 6.78 11.62 39.16
N ASN A 60 8.11 11.68 39.26
CA ASN A 60 8.79 12.88 39.76
C ASN A 60 8.64 14.08 38.83
N GLU A 61 8.67 13.88 37.49
CA GLU A 61 8.43 14.98 36.53
C GLU A 61 7.01 15.54 36.59
N LEU A 62 6.02 14.71 36.94
CA LEU A 62 4.62 15.11 37.05
C LEU A 62 4.22 15.61 38.44
N SER A 63 5.13 15.62 39.40
CA SER A 63 4.87 16.02 40.79
C SER A 63 5.74 17.21 41.22
N ASN A 64 5.50 17.69 42.45
CA ASN A 64 6.32 18.73 43.06
C ASN A 64 7.77 18.28 43.37
N ALA A 65 8.07 16.99 43.18
CA ALA A 65 9.41 16.41 43.36
C ALA A 65 10.30 16.54 42.11
N ARG A 66 9.91 17.34 41.11
CA ARG A 66 10.65 17.55 39.87
C ARG A 66 12.14 17.80 40.11
N ASN A 67 12.98 17.06 39.39
CA ASN A 67 14.43 17.13 39.52
C ASN A 67 15.05 17.51 38.17
N PRO A 68 15.94 18.53 38.11
CA PRO A 68 16.61 18.92 36.87
C PRO A 68 17.39 17.78 36.17
N ASN A 69 17.74 16.72 36.90
CA ASN A 69 18.48 15.59 36.37
C ASN A 69 17.59 14.48 35.77
N ASN A 70 16.28 14.50 36.00
CA ASN A 70 15.36 13.42 35.60
C ASN A 70 15.45 13.08 34.11
N MET A 71 15.45 14.09 33.24
CA MET A 71 15.51 13.85 31.79
C MET A 71 16.86 13.26 31.35
N GLN A 72 17.97 13.60 32.04
CA GLN A 72 19.26 12.97 31.77
C GLN A 72 19.33 11.53 32.27
N VAL A 73 18.70 11.23 33.40
CA VAL A 73 18.53 9.86 33.89
C VAL A 73 17.74 9.06 32.85
N LEU A 74 16.61 9.61 32.37
CA LEU A 74 15.78 8.95 31.36
C LEU A 74 16.53 8.73 30.05
N HIS A 75 17.30 9.72 29.58
CA HIS A 75 18.17 9.56 28.41
C HIS A 75 19.21 8.45 28.61
N THR A 76 19.84 8.38 29.78
CA THR A 76 20.79 7.31 30.12
C THR A 76 20.13 5.94 30.14
N VAL A 77 18.91 5.85 30.66
CA VAL A 77 18.09 4.64 30.71
C VAL A 77 17.73 4.17 29.29
N LEU A 78 17.30 5.08 28.41
CA LEU A 78 16.96 4.80 27.02
C LEU A 78 18.19 4.33 26.22
N GLN A 79 19.35 4.95 26.42
CA GLN A 79 20.59 4.51 25.79
C GLN A 79 21.08 3.15 26.30
N HIS A 80 20.88 2.87 27.59
CA HIS A 80 21.29 1.60 28.18
C HIS A 80 20.42 0.42 27.68
N SER A 81 19.13 0.64 27.50
CA SER A 81 18.17 -0.40 27.10
C SER A 81 17.20 0.11 26.01
N PRO A 82 17.67 0.29 24.76
CA PRO A 82 16.92 0.96 23.69
C PRO A 82 15.62 0.24 23.28
N GLU A 83 15.52 -1.06 23.52
CA GLU A 83 14.31 -1.86 23.22
C GLU A 83 13.35 -1.96 24.40
N GLN A 84 13.86 -2.11 25.62
CA GLN A 84 13.05 -2.40 26.80
C GLN A 84 12.61 -1.14 27.55
N ALA A 85 13.46 -0.11 27.61
CA ALA A 85 13.14 1.14 28.29
C ALA A 85 11.93 1.86 27.67
N PRO A 86 11.77 1.96 26.32
CA PRO A 86 10.58 2.55 25.74
C PRO A 86 9.30 1.77 26.07
N LYS A 87 9.37 0.43 26.19
CA LYS A 87 8.22 -0.38 26.61
C LYS A 87 7.80 -0.07 28.04
N PHE A 88 8.75 0.01 28.98
CA PHE A 88 8.46 0.41 30.35
C PHE A 88 7.94 1.86 30.43
N LEU A 89 8.46 2.76 29.61
CA LEU A 89 7.93 4.12 29.50
C LEU A 89 6.46 4.09 29.06
N ALA A 90 6.12 3.28 28.06
CA ALA A 90 4.75 3.12 27.61
C ALA A 90 3.82 2.56 28.69
N LEU A 91 4.28 1.59 29.50
CA LEU A 91 3.50 1.06 30.63
C LEU A 91 3.19 2.14 31.67
N VAL A 92 4.14 3.04 31.94
CA VAL A 92 3.91 4.18 32.83
C VAL A 92 2.91 5.17 32.21
N PHE A 93 2.97 5.40 30.90
CA PHE A 93 1.97 6.21 30.21
C PHE A 93 0.57 5.58 30.28
N GLN A 94 0.45 4.26 30.11
CA GLN A 94 -0.82 3.57 30.35
C GLN A 94 -1.31 3.80 31.80
N ASP A 95 -0.44 3.67 32.80
CA ASP A 95 -0.80 3.91 34.21
C ASP A 95 -1.36 5.35 34.37
N LEU A 96 -0.75 6.34 33.71
CA LEU A 96 -1.25 7.73 33.73
C LEU A 96 -2.66 7.86 33.13
N LEU A 97 -2.92 7.20 32.00
CA LEU A 97 -4.22 7.26 31.30
C LEU A 97 -5.35 6.51 32.02
N THR A 98 -5.02 5.60 32.95
CA THR A 98 -6.04 4.93 33.79
C THR A 98 -6.57 5.79 34.93
N ASN A 99 -5.90 6.89 35.27
CA ASN A 99 -6.35 7.77 36.37
C ASN A 99 -7.73 8.37 36.09
N LYS A 100 -8.47 8.70 37.17
CA LYS A 100 -9.79 9.33 37.04
C LYS A 100 -9.69 10.69 36.35
N ASP A 101 -8.69 11.49 36.69
CA ASP A 101 -8.39 12.76 36.04
C ASP A 101 -7.87 12.56 34.60
N ASP A 102 -8.16 13.51 33.70
CA ASP A 102 -7.70 13.46 32.32
C ASP A 102 -6.23 13.89 32.21
N TYR A 103 -5.34 12.90 32.10
CA TYR A 103 -3.91 13.09 31.93
C TYR A 103 -3.47 13.18 30.47
N LEU A 104 -4.35 13.16 29.47
CA LEU A 104 -3.93 13.11 28.06
C LEU A 104 -3.06 14.32 27.67
N ARG A 105 -3.52 15.54 28.00
CA ARG A 105 -2.78 16.78 27.66
C ARG A 105 -1.42 16.84 28.35
N ALA A 106 -1.36 16.44 29.62
CA ALA A 106 -0.11 16.37 30.39
C ALA A 106 0.83 15.30 29.80
N SER A 107 0.30 14.14 29.43
CA SER A 107 1.05 13.04 28.81
C SER A 107 1.63 13.46 27.46
N ARG A 108 0.85 14.14 26.61
CA ARG A 108 1.35 14.71 25.34
C ARG A 108 2.52 15.67 25.57
N ALA A 109 2.37 16.60 26.51
CA ALA A 109 3.42 17.57 26.83
C ALA A 109 4.68 16.90 27.39
N LEU A 110 4.51 15.93 28.29
CA LEU A 110 5.61 15.15 28.85
C LEU A 110 6.34 14.37 27.76
N LEU A 111 5.62 13.67 26.88
CA LEU A 111 6.23 12.90 25.80
C LEU A 111 7.10 13.81 24.91
N ARG A 112 6.59 14.98 24.51
CA ARG A 112 7.38 15.95 23.73
C ARG A 112 8.65 16.40 24.45
N GLU A 113 8.56 16.68 25.75
CA GLU A 113 9.73 17.09 26.52
C GLU A 113 10.75 15.96 26.62
N ILE A 114 10.30 14.71 26.82
CA ILE A 114 11.17 13.53 26.79
C ILE A 114 11.90 13.46 25.45
N ILE A 115 11.19 13.46 24.33
CA ILE A 115 11.79 13.35 22.98
C ILE A 115 12.80 14.47 22.73
N LYS A 116 12.47 15.70 23.12
CA LYS A 116 13.36 16.86 22.99
C LYS A 116 14.64 16.69 23.80
N GLN A 117 14.53 16.28 25.05
CA GLN A 117 15.67 16.17 25.97
C GLN A 117 16.53 14.93 25.69
N THR A 118 15.95 13.88 25.12
CA THR A 118 16.67 12.67 24.69
C THR A 118 17.20 12.77 23.26
N LYS A 119 17.06 13.94 22.61
CA LYS A 119 17.52 14.20 21.23
C LYS A 119 16.94 13.24 20.19
N HIS A 120 15.69 12.82 20.37
CA HIS A 120 15.01 11.83 19.51
C HIS A 120 15.65 10.43 19.52
N GLU A 121 16.53 10.13 20.49
CA GLU A 121 17.06 8.77 20.70
C GLU A 121 16.04 7.91 21.47
N ILE A 122 14.91 7.61 20.84
CA ILE A 122 13.91 6.66 21.34
C ILE A 122 13.53 5.70 20.22
N ASN A 123 13.35 4.42 20.55
CA ASN A 123 12.68 3.49 19.66
C ASN A 123 11.16 3.71 19.74
N PHE A 124 10.61 4.51 18.82
CA PHE A 124 9.17 4.77 18.74
C PHE A 124 8.36 3.49 18.48
N GLY A 125 8.89 2.53 17.71
CA GLY A 125 8.24 1.25 17.49
C GLY A 125 8.03 0.49 18.80
N ALA A 126 9.07 0.39 19.63
CA ALA A 126 9.00 -0.25 20.94
C ALA A 126 8.08 0.50 21.92
N PHE A 127 8.11 1.83 21.93
CA PHE A 127 7.21 2.65 22.76
C PHE A 127 5.73 2.45 22.36
N CYS A 128 5.41 2.62 21.08
CA CYS A 128 4.06 2.45 20.56
C CYS A 128 3.55 1.03 20.81
N PHE A 129 4.36 0.00 20.52
CA PHE A 129 3.99 -1.38 20.80
C PHE A 129 3.73 -1.64 22.28
N GLY A 130 4.51 -1.01 23.16
CA GLY A 130 4.28 -1.01 24.61
C GLY A 130 2.95 -0.39 25.01
N LEU A 131 2.52 0.70 24.36
CA LEU A 131 1.22 1.33 24.62
C LEU A 131 0.04 0.44 24.22
N MET A 132 0.27 -0.47 23.27
CA MET A 132 -0.72 -1.39 22.72
C MET A 132 -0.76 -2.75 23.44
N GLN A 133 0.07 -2.96 24.47
CA GLN A 133 0.02 -4.20 25.24
C GLN A 133 -1.22 -4.26 26.13
N GLU A 134 -1.84 -5.43 26.16
CA GLU A 134 -2.90 -5.76 27.12
C GLU A 134 -2.32 -5.82 28.55
N ARG A 135 -3.01 -5.17 29.48
CA ARG A 135 -2.68 -5.17 30.91
C ARG A 135 -3.63 -6.09 31.65
N LYS A 136 -3.08 -7.03 32.40
CA LYS A 136 -3.82 -8.10 33.08
C LYS A 136 -4.02 -7.83 34.57
N GLU A 137 -3.47 -6.73 35.07
CA GLU A 137 -3.64 -6.33 36.46
C GLU A 137 -5.10 -5.91 36.73
N THR A 138 -5.60 -6.17 37.93
CA THR A 138 -7.01 -5.94 38.32
C THR A 138 -7.50 -4.53 38.01
N ILE A 139 -6.65 -3.50 38.23
CA ILE A 139 -6.97 -2.10 37.95
C ILE A 139 -7.32 -1.84 36.47
N TYR A 140 -6.75 -2.62 35.54
CA TYR A 140 -7.03 -2.53 34.11
C TYR A 140 -8.25 -3.35 33.70
N LEU A 141 -8.43 -4.52 34.32
CA LEU A 141 -9.61 -5.36 34.09
C LEU A 141 -10.90 -4.65 34.54
N GLU A 142 -10.84 -3.95 35.67
CA GLU A 142 -11.94 -3.21 36.30
C GLU A 142 -11.99 -1.72 35.93
N LEU A 143 -11.25 -1.31 34.88
CA LEU A 143 -11.17 0.09 34.48
C LEU A 143 -12.55 0.68 34.15
N GLU A 144 -12.95 1.74 34.86
CA GLU A 144 -14.26 2.41 34.70
C GLU A 144 -14.40 3.05 33.29
N PHE A 145 -13.30 3.60 32.72
CA PHE A 145 -13.31 4.40 31.49
C PHE A 145 -12.51 3.78 30.34
N LYS A 146 -12.79 2.51 30.01
CA LYS A 146 -12.07 1.73 28.97
C LYS A 146 -12.06 2.38 27.59
N GLU A 147 -13.18 2.95 27.15
CA GLU A 147 -13.29 3.63 25.86
C GLU A 147 -12.42 4.90 25.81
N ARG A 148 -12.45 5.71 26.88
CA ARG A 148 -11.57 6.88 27.02
C ARG A 148 -10.10 6.48 26.93
N PHE A 149 -9.71 5.38 27.59
CA PHE A 149 -8.35 4.85 27.53
C PHE A 149 -7.94 4.51 26.09
N VAL A 150 -8.79 3.80 25.33
CA VAL A 150 -8.54 3.47 23.91
C VAL A 150 -8.35 4.73 23.06
N ILE A 151 -9.21 5.73 23.23
CA ILE A 151 -9.11 7.01 22.50
C ILE A 151 -7.81 7.74 22.85
N GLN A 152 -7.45 7.79 24.13
CA GLN A 152 -6.23 8.47 24.60
C GLN A 152 -4.95 7.76 24.14
N VAL A 153 -4.94 6.41 24.11
CA VAL A 153 -3.84 5.63 23.54
C VAL A 153 -3.71 5.89 22.04
N THR A 154 -4.82 5.87 21.29
CA THR A 154 -4.86 6.25 19.87
C THR A 154 -4.25 7.64 19.64
N ASP A 155 -4.61 8.61 20.47
CA ASP A 155 -4.03 9.95 20.41
C ASP A 155 -2.51 9.94 20.65
N LEU A 156 -2.02 9.23 21.67
CA LEU A 156 -0.58 9.12 21.93
C LEU A 156 0.17 8.40 20.81
N LEU A 157 -0.42 7.40 20.15
CA LEU A 157 0.18 6.74 18.99
C LEU A 157 0.40 7.74 17.85
N THR A 158 -0.61 8.55 17.51
CA THR A 158 -0.48 9.57 16.45
C THR A 158 0.53 10.65 16.78
N VAL A 159 0.59 11.10 18.05
CA VAL A 159 1.61 12.04 18.51
C VAL A 159 3.00 11.44 18.43
N SER A 160 3.15 10.17 18.78
CA SER A 160 4.43 9.46 18.71
C SER A 160 4.93 9.35 17.26
N MET A 161 4.05 9.05 16.32
CA MET A 161 4.36 9.04 14.88
C MET A 161 4.82 10.43 14.40
N MET A 162 4.12 11.49 14.76
CA MET A 162 4.51 12.87 14.43
C MET A 162 5.82 13.30 15.11
N LEU A 163 6.10 12.83 16.33
CA LEU A 163 7.36 13.11 17.03
C LEU A 163 8.57 12.38 16.44
N GLY A 164 8.36 11.36 15.61
CA GLY A 164 9.40 10.74 14.81
C GLY A 164 9.97 11.66 13.71
N ILE A 165 9.30 12.78 13.41
CA ILE A 165 9.76 13.76 12.41
C ILE A 165 10.90 14.59 13.02
N THR A 166 12.13 14.10 12.86
CA THR A 166 13.35 14.82 13.26
C THR A 166 13.68 15.96 12.29
N ALA A 167 14.64 16.81 12.65
CA ALA A 167 15.14 17.85 11.74
C ALA A 167 15.65 17.28 10.41
N GLN A 168 16.30 16.11 10.45
CA GLN A 168 16.82 15.43 9.26
C GLN A 168 15.69 14.87 8.39
N VAL A 169 14.63 14.31 9.00
CA VAL A 169 13.43 13.87 8.26
C VAL A 169 12.73 15.07 7.62
N LYS A 170 12.62 16.19 8.34
CA LYS A 170 12.04 17.43 7.81
C LYS A 170 12.83 17.97 6.61
N GLU A 171 14.16 17.99 6.69
CA GLU A 171 15.03 18.39 5.59
C GLU A 171 14.88 17.48 4.36
N SER A 172 14.96 16.16 4.55
CA SER A 172 14.76 15.19 3.46
C SER A 172 13.35 15.24 2.86
N GLY A 173 12.32 15.48 3.68
CA GLY A 173 10.94 15.65 3.21
C GLY A 173 10.74 16.93 2.37
N LEU A 174 11.39 18.03 2.76
CA LEU A 174 11.37 19.27 1.96
C LEU A 174 12.17 19.14 0.66
N ALA A 175 13.27 18.38 0.67
CA ALA A 175 14.03 18.07 -0.53
C ALA A 175 13.21 17.22 -1.51
N TRP A 176 12.50 16.21 -0.99
CA TRP A 176 11.57 15.39 -1.76
C TRP A 176 10.47 16.24 -2.43
N ASP A 177 9.87 17.18 -1.72
CA ASP A 177 8.83 18.07 -2.27
C ASP A 177 9.34 18.96 -3.42
N LYS A 178 10.65 19.26 -3.44
CA LYS A 178 11.31 20.01 -4.53
C LYS A 178 11.73 19.13 -5.71
N GLY A 179 11.49 17.82 -5.63
CA GLY A 179 11.91 16.84 -6.63
C GLY A 179 13.38 16.39 -6.49
N GLU A 180 14.04 16.71 -5.38
CA GLU A 180 15.41 16.28 -5.12
C GLU A 180 15.45 14.82 -4.63
N LYS A 181 15.98 13.92 -5.46
CA LYS A 181 16.02 12.47 -5.17
C LYS A 181 17.28 11.99 -4.44
N LYS A 182 18.03 12.87 -3.78
CA LYS A 182 19.28 12.53 -3.08
C LYS A 182 19.09 12.57 -1.57
N ASN A 183 19.81 11.72 -0.83
CA ASN A 183 19.84 11.70 0.64
C ASN A 183 18.46 11.49 1.31
N LEU A 184 17.65 10.57 0.78
CA LEU A 184 16.31 10.26 1.31
C LEU A 184 16.29 9.16 2.39
N GLU A 185 17.45 8.61 2.78
CA GLU A 185 17.55 7.46 3.70
C GLU A 185 16.80 7.68 5.03
N SER A 186 16.97 8.86 5.64
CA SER A 186 16.26 9.24 6.87
C SER A 186 14.75 9.30 6.69
N LEU A 187 14.28 9.81 5.54
CA LEU A 187 12.87 9.86 5.19
C LEU A 187 12.32 8.44 4.97
N ARG A 188 13.04 7.58 4.24
CA ARG A 188 12.61 6.18 3.99
C ARG A 188 12.56 5.37 5.29
N ALA A 189 13.56 5.53 6.15
CA ALA A 189 13.58 4.89 7.47
C ALA A 189 12.39 5.34 8.32
N PHE A 190 12.07 6.64 8.32
CA PHE A 190 10.88 7.18 8.98
C PHE A 190 9.58 6.59 8.40
N GLN A 191 9.40 6.62 7.07
CA GLN A 191 8.20 6.09 6.41
C GLN A 191 7.97 4.61 6.74
N ASN A 192 9.02 3.78 6.71
CA ASN A 192 8.94 2.37 7.08
C ASN A 192 8.62 2.17 8.57
N GLN A 193 9.16 3.02 9.46
CA GLN A 193 8.83 2.98 10.88
C GLN A 193 7.36 3.33 11.12
N ILE A 194 6.83 4.37 10.45
CA ILE A 194 5.41 4.74 10.55
C ILE A 194 4.52 3.63 10.01
N ALA A 195 4.85 3.04 8.86
CA ALA A 195 4.11 1.91 8.29
C ALA A 195 4.04 0.72 9.26
N SER A 196 5.15 0.42 9.97
CA SER A 196 5.17 -0.62 11.01
C SER A 196 4.30 -0.27 12.21
N ILE A 197 4.34 0.99 12.69
CA ILE A 197 3.51 1.44 13.82
C ILE A 197 2.02 1.39 13.44
N GLN A 198 1.66 1.79 12.21
CA GLN A 198 0.29 1.70 11.70
C GLN A 198 -0.21 0.26 11.65
N ARG A 199 0.62 -0.68 11.15
CA ARG A 199 0.31 -2.12 11.19
C ARG A 199 0.00 -2.60 12.59
N ASP A 200 0.87 -2.27 13.55
CA ASP A 200 0.72 -2.70 14.94
C ASP A 200 -0.52 -2.05 15.60
N ALA A 201 -0.84 -0.81 15.23
CA ALA A 201 -2.06 -0.13 15.67
C ALA A 201 -3.35 -0.77 15.13
N VAL A 202 -3.35 -1.21 13.87
CA VAL A 202 -4.48 -1.95 13.30
C VAL A 202 -4.59 -3.35 13.93
N TRP A 203 -3.47 -4.03 14.21
CA TRP A 203 -3.47 -5.26 15.00
C TRP A 203 -4.07 -5.05 16.40
N TRP A 204 -3.66 -3.99 17.09
CA TRP A 204 -4.18 -3.65 18.40
C TRP A 204 -5.69 -3.42 18.38
N LEU A 205 -6.21 -2.65 17.41
CA LEU A 205 -7.65 -2.44 17.23
C LEU A 205 -8.41 -3.71 16.86
N HIS A 206 -7.81 -4.59 16.06
CA HIS A 206 -8.42 -5.87 15.66
C HIS A 206 -8.46 -6.89 16.80
N THR A 207 -7.39 -7.03 17.57
CA THR A 207 -7.21 -8.18 18.47
C THR A 207 -7.25 -7.81 19.95
N VAL A 208 -6.62 -6.70 20.34
CA VAL A 208 -6.46 -6.34 21.75
C VAL A 208 -7.65 -5.51 22.23
N VAL A 209 -8.02 -4.44 21.50
CA VAL A 209 -9.12 -3.54 21.88
C VAL A 209 -10.43 -4.28 22.17
N PRO A 210 -10.87 -5.26 21.35
CA PRO A 210 -12.11 -5.99 21.62
C PRO A 210 -12.07 -6.83 22.90
N SER A 211 -10.87 -7.26 23.32
CA SER A 211 -10.69 -8.02 24.58
C SER A 211 -10.76 -7.11 25.82
N ILE A 212 -10.36 -5.84 25.69
CA ILE A 212 -10.30 -4.90 26.81
C ILE A 212 -11.55 -4.01 26.92
N SER A 213 -12.18 -3.65 25.81
CA SER A 213 -13.23 -2.62 25.72
C SER A 213 -14.26 -2.94 24.63
N LYS A 214 -15.55 -2.69 24.90
CA LYS A 214 -16.59 -2.62 23.87
C LYS A 214 -16.75 -1.19 23.40
N THR A 215 -15.81 -0.75 22.56
CA THR A 215 -15.81 0.61 21.99
C THR A 215 -17.02 0.82 21.08
N GLY A 216 -17.70 1.96 21.20
CA GLY A 216 -18.80 2.32 20.33
C GLY A 216 -18.35 2.47 18.88
N ALA A 217 -19.25 2.22 17.92
CA ALA A 217 -18.88 2.18 16.50
C ALA A 217 -18.23 3.46 16.00
N LYS A 218 -18.78 4.61 16.38
CA LYS A 218 -18.22 5.92 16.01
C LYS A 218 -16.79 6.09 16.52
N ASP A 219 -16.53 5.74 17.77
CA ASP A 219 -15.22 5.95 18.39
C ASP A 219 -14.20 4.91 17.93
N TYR A 220 -14.63 3.69 17.62
CA TYR A 220 -13.78 2.67 17.01
C TYR A 220 -13.33 3.06 15.59
N VAL A 221 -14.27 3.47 14.74
CA VAL A 221 -13.98 3.97 13.39
C VAL A 221 -13.08 5.19 13.48
N HIS A 222 -13.35 6.11 14.41
CA HIS A 222 -12.49 7.26 14.67
C HIS A 222 -11.05 6.83 15.00
N CYS A 223 -10.86 5.87 15.90
CA CYS A 223 -9.53 5.38 16.26
C CYS A 223 -8.82 4.76 15.06
N LEU A 224 -9.51 3.94 14.26
CA LEU A 224 -8.95 3.29 13.09
C LEU A 224 -8.49 4.31 12.03
N HIS A 225 -9.34 5.26 11.66
CA HIS A 225 -8.98 6.31 10.72
C HIS A 225 -7.86 7.22 11.26
N LYS A 226 -7.88 7.48 12.58
CA LYS A 226 -6.89 8.34 13.23
C LYS A 226 -5.49 7.73 13.22
N VAL A 227 -5.34 6.44 13.56
CA VAL A 227 -4.00 5.80 13.53
C VAL A 227 -3.46 5.67 12.10
N LEU A 228 -4.33 5.61 11.09
CA LEU A 228 -3.97 5.52 9.67
C LEU A 228 -3.83 6.88 8.97
N PHE A 229 -3.94 7.98 9.70
CA PHE A 229 -3.89 9.35 9.16
C PHE A 229 -4.93 9.61 8.06
N THR A 230 -6.16 9.10 8.23
CA THR A 230 -7.30 9.32 7.32
C THR A 230 -8.48 10.08 7.97
N GLU A 231 -8.35 10.44 9.25
CA GLU A 231 -9.28 11.34 9.94
C GLU A 231 -9.13 12.82 9.54
N GLN A 232 -10.11 13.63 9.93
CA GLN A 232 -10.06 15.09 9.75
C GLN A 232 -8.83 15.71 10.45
N PRO A 233 -8.11 16.66 9.83
CA PRO A 233 -6.87 17.26 10.37
C PRO A 233 -7.00 17.81 11.80
N GLU A 234 -8.15 18.39 12.13
CA GLU A 234 -8.42 19.01 13.44
C GLU A 234 -8.27 18.02 14.59
N THR A 235 -8.52 16.74 14.32
CA THR A 235 -8.51 15.69 15.34
C THR A 235 -7.11 15.42 15.90
N TYR A 236 -6.03 15.77 15.18
CA TYR A 236 -4.64 15.50 15.59
C TYR A 236 -4.05 16.59 16.50
N TYR A 237 -4.56 17.81 16.41
CA TYR A 237 -4.07 18.97 17.18
C TYR A 237 -5.09 19.57 18.16
N LYS A 238 -6.35 19.10 18.21
CA LYS A 238 -7.40 19.64 19.10
C LYS A 238 -7.06 19.71 20.59
N TRP A 239 -6.17 18.84 21.08
CA TRP A 239 -5.91 18.70 22.52
C TRP A 239 -4.94 19.75 23.09
N ASP A 240 -4.00 20.23 22.28
CA ASP A 240 -2.96 21.16 22.74
C ASP A 240 -2.39 22.07 21.63
N ASN A 241 -3.04 22.12 20.46
CA ASN A 241 -2.65 22.89 19.28
C ASN A 241 -1.27 22.56 18.68
N TRP A 242 -0.64 21.45 19.09
CA TRP A 242 0.59 20.95 18.49
C TRP A 242 0.29 19.90 17.40
N PRO A 243 0.99 19.91 16.24
CA PRO A 243 2.13 20.77 15.85
C PRO A 243 1.78 22.25 15.59
N PRO A 244 2.79 23.15 15.55
CA PRO A 244 2.61 24.55 15.15
C PRO A 244 1.89 24.67 13.81
N GLU A 245 1.04 25.69 13.65
CA GLU A 245 0.13 25.82 12.52
C GLU A 245 0.80 25.67 11.14
N GLY A 246 1.95 26.32 10.94
CA GLY A 246 2.71 26.24 9.69
C GLY A 246 3.30 24.86 9.37
N ASP A 247 3.41 23.97 10.36
CA ASP A 247 3.98 22.62 10.20
C ASP A 247 2.90 21.53 10.09
N ARG A 248 1.62 21.82 10.38
CA ARG A 248 0.55 20.80 10.50
C ARG A 248 0.38 19.96 9.24
N ASN A 249 0.15 20.60 8.10
CA ASN A 249 -0.07 19.89 6.84
C ASN A 249 1.14 19.06 6.43
N PHE A 250 2.35 19.59 6.66
CA PHE A 250 3.59 18.88 6.37
C PHE A 250 3.74 17.62 7.24
N PHE A 251 3.46 17.73 8.54
CA PHE A 251 3.54 16.60 9.47
C PHE A 251 2.51 15.51 9.16
N LEU A 252 1.26 15.91 8.93
CA LEU A 252 0.19 14.98 8.57
C LEU A 252 0.49 14.26 7.27
N ARG A 253 0.97 14.99 6.25
CA ARG A 253 1.36 14.42 4.97
C ARG A 253 2.47 13.38 5.14
N LEU A 254 3.57 13.72 5.81
CA LEU A 254 4.69 12.79 6.04
C LEU A 254 4.27 11.50 6.77
N CYS A 255 3.31 11.58 7.70
CA CYS A 255 2.80 10.39 8.39
C CYS A 255 1.77 9.59 7.57
N SER A 256 1.14 10.23 6.58
CA SER A 256 0.12 9.61 5.71
C SER A 256 0.71 8.97 4.45
N GLU A 257 1.72 9.60 3.84
CA GLU A 257 2.42 9.16 2.61
C GLU A 257 3.50 8.13 2.96
N VAL A 258 3.05 6.96 3.40
CA VAL A 258 3.90 5.84 3.85
C VAL A 258 3.53 4.56 3.11
N PRO A 259 4.44 3.56 3.02
CA PRO A 259 4.12 2.26 2.46
C PRO A 259 2.94 1.59 3.17
N LEU A 260 2.10 0.89 2.40
CA LEU A 260 1.04 0.06 2.95
C LEU A 260 1.53 -1.38 3.07
N LEU A 261 1.70 -1.84 4.31
CA LEU A 261 2.08 -3.23 4.59
C LEU A 261 0.88 -4.17 4.35
N GLU A 262 1.15 -5.35 3.78
CA GLU A 262 0.14 -6.39 3.52
C GLU A 262 -0.72 -6.70 4.75
N ASP A 263 -0.09 -6.86 5.92
CA ASP A 263 -0.80 -7.20 7.17
C ASP A 263 -1.78 -6.11 7.59
N THR A 264 -1.45 -4.83 7.37
CA THR A 264 -2.35 -3.70 7.61
C THR A 264 -3.59 -3.81 6.73
N LEU A 265 -3.40 -4.02 5.42
CA LEU A 265 -4.48 -4.13 4.45
C LEU A 265 -5.38 -5.34 4.76
N MET A 266 -4.78 -6.52 4.96
CA MET A 266 -5.51 -7.75 5.28
C MET A 266 -6.33 -7.62 6.56
N ARG A 267 -5.79 -6.98 7.61
CA ARG A 267 -6.56 -6.77 8.85
C ARG A 267 -7.74 -5.83 8.65
N ILE A 268 -7.62 -4.77 7.88
CA ILE A 268 -8.76 -3.88 7.57
C ILE A 268 -9.88 -4.67 6.90
N LEU A 269 -9.54 -5.53 5.93
CA LEU A 269 -10.53 -6.39 5.26
C LEU A 269 -11.17 -7.39 6.25
N VAL A 270 -10.37 -8.03 7.11
CA VAL A 270 -10.89 -8.96 8.13
C VAL A 270 -11.79 -8.24 9.14
N ILE A 271 -11.42 -7.02 9.57
CA ILE A 271 -12.26 -6.20 10.44
C ILE A 271 -13.62 -5.94 9.76
N GLY A 272 -13.63 -5.57 8.47
CA GLY A 272 -14.86 -5.31 7.71
C GLY A 272 -15.73 -6.55 7.44
N LEU A 273 -15.13 -7.73 7.41
CA LEU A 273 -15.83 -9.01 7.28
C LEU A 273 -16.37 -9.54 8.62
N SER A 274 -15.83 -9.06 9.73
CA SER A 274 -16.24 -9.48 11.07
C SER A 274 -17.57 -8.85 11.45
N ARG A 275 -18.49 -9.67 11.98
CA ARG A 275 -19.77 -9.20 12.54
C ARG A 275 -19.62 -8.64 13.96
N ASP A 276 -18.53 -8.98 14.64
CA ASP A 276 -18.27 -8.61 16.03
C ASP A 276 -17.57 -7.25 16.15
N LEU A 277 -16.99 -6.75 15.05
CA LEU A 277 -16.23 -5.51 15.03
C LEU A 277 -17.03 -4.39 14.37
N PRO A 278 -16.95 -3.15 14.88
CA PRO A 278 -17.86 -2.10 14.49
C PRO A 278 -17.32 -1.30 13.29
N LEU A 279 -16.98 -1.99 12.19
CA LEU A 279 -16.67 -1.40 10.89
C LEU A 279 -17.44 -2.18 9.82
N GLY A 280 -18.33 -1.51 9.09
CA GLY A 280 -19.12 -2.17 8.05
C GLY A 280 -18.30 -2.55 6.82
N PRO A 281 -18.77 -3.51 6.00
CA PRO A 281 -18.05 -3.93 4.79
C PRO A 281 -17.78 -2.79 3.79
N ALA A 282 -18.74 -1.87 3.64
CA ALA A 282 -18.60 -0.71 2.76
C ALA A 282 -17.50 0.24 3.24
N ASP A 283 -17.49 0.59 4.54
CA ASP A 283 -16.48 1.47 5.12
C ASP A 283 -15.08 0.85 5.08
N ALA A 284 -14.98 -0.48 5.29
CA ALA A 284 -13.73 -1.21 5.16
C ALA A 284 -13.20 -1.20 3.71
N MET A 285 -14.09 -1.36 2.71
CA MET A 285 -13.74 -1.24 1.29
C MET A 285 -13.26 0.17 0.95
N GLU A 286 -13.95 1.22 1.41
CA GLU A 286 -13.53 2.61 1.20
C GLU A 286 -12.15 2.90 1.80
N LEU A 287 -11.94 2.45 3.04
CA LEU A 287 -10.67 2.65 3.73
C LEU A 287 -9.54 1.89 3.03
N ALA A 288 -9.75 0.63 2.64
CA ALA A 288 -8.77 -0.17 1.92
C ALA A 288 -8.42 0.45 0.56
N ASP A 289 -9.43 0.87 -0.22
CA ASP A 289 -9.25 1.55 -1.51
C ASP A 289 -8.45 2.84 -1.36
N HIS A 290 -8.79 3.67 -0.37
CA HIS A 290 -8.08 4.91 -0.09
C HIS A 290 -6.61 4.67 0.27
N LEU A 291 -6.32 3.71 1.15
CA LEU A 291 -4.94 3.40 1.57
C LEU A 291 -4.10 2.83 0.41
N VAL A 292 -4.67 1.93 -0.39
CA VAL A 292 -3.99 1.36 -1.57
C VAL A 292 -3.63 2.46 -2.55
N LYS A 293 -4.56 3.37 -2.87
CA LYS A 293 -4.31 4.50 -3.78
C LYS A 293 -3.30 5.49 -3.21
N ARG A 294 -3.35 5.79 -1.91
CA ARG A 294 -2.40 6.69 -1.24
C ARG A 294 -0.98 6.14 -1.27
N ALA A 295 -0.81 4.85 -0.95
CA ALA A 295 0.49 4.18 -1.01
C ALA A 295 1.01 4.10 -2.46
N ALA A 296 0.16 3.67 -3.40
CA ALA A 296 0.50 3.60 -4.82
C ALA A 296 0.92 4.97 -5.39
N GLY A 297 0.23 6.05 -5.00
CA GLY A 297 0.58 7.41 -5.41
C GLY A 297 1.90 7.94 -4.83
N SER A 298 2.42 7.30 -3.78
CA SER A 298 3.71 7.66 -3.16
C SER A 298 4.90 6.90 -3.77
N GLN A 299 4.69 6.16 -4.86
CA GLN A 299 5.70 5.30 -5.48
C GLN A 299 6.95 6.07 -5.90
N SER A 300 8.11 5.49 -5.62
CA SER A 300 9.41 5.93 -6.11
C SER A 300 10.32 4.74 -6.40
N ASP A 301 11.38 4.96 -7.18
CA ASP A 301 12.32 3.89 -7.58
C ASP A 301 13.03 3.23 -6.38
N ASP A 302 13.13 3.94 -5.26
CA ASP A 302 13.85 3.56 -4.03
C ASP A 302 12.94 3.12 -2.87
N LEU A 303 11.61 3.09 -3.06
CA LEU A 303 10.65 2.73 -2.01
C LEU A 303 9.60 1.73 -2.52
N GLU A 304 9.59 0.54 -1.92
CA GLU A 304 8.54 -0.45 -2.12
C GLU A 304 7.28 -0.03 -1.34
N VAL A 305 6.31 0.57 -2.03
CA VAL A 305 5.13 1.19 -1.38
C VAL A 305 3.97 0.23 -1.14
N LEU A 306 3.85 -0.84 -1.93
CA LEU A 306 2.74 -1.78 -1.86
C LEU A 306 3.20 -3.17 -2.28
N LYS A 307 3.45 -4.03 -1.29
CA LYS A 307 3.83 -5.43 -1.50
C LYS A 307 2.78 -6.35 -0.90
N VAL A 308 2.16 -7.19 -1.73
CA VAL A 308 1.14 -8.16 -1.34
C VAL A 308 1.43 -9.49 -2.01
N GLU A 309 1.52 -10.55 -1.22
CA GLU A 309 1.85 -11.91 -1.66
C GLU A 309 0.68 -12.89 -1.50
N ARG A 310 -0.24 -12.62 -0.55
CA ARG A 310 -1.39 -13.46 -0.22
C ARG A 310 -2.52 -13.27 -1.22
N ILE A 311 -2.75 -14.28 -2.05
CA ILE A 311 -3.84 -14.31 -3.04
C ILE A 311 -5.22 -14.24 -2.38
N GLN A 312 -5.34 -14.67 -1.10
CA GLN A 312 -6.58 -14.57 -0.31
C GLN A 312 -7.09 -13.13 -0.16
N LEU A 313 -6.27 -12.12 -0.44
CA LEU A 313 -6.71 -10.73 -0.56
C LEU A 313 -7.89 -10.61 -1.55
N ILE A 314 -7.82 -11.28 -2.71
CA ILE A 314 -8.84 -11.17 -3.76
C ILE A 314 -10.20 -11.64 -3.22
N ASP A 315 -10.22 -12.81 -2.57
CA ASP A 315 -11.43 -13.36 -1.98
C ASP A 315 -11.94 -12.47 -0.83
N ALA A 316 -11.05 -11.96 0.03
CA ALA A 316 -11.44 -11.07 1.13
C ALA A 316 -12.10 -9.78 0.61
N VAL A 317 -11.54 -9.17 -0.44
CA VAL A 317 -12.09 -7.96 -1.08
C VAL A 317 -13.45 -8.26 -1.72
N LEU A 318 -13.57 -9.36 -2.48
CA LEU A 318 -14.83 -9.72 -3.14
C LEU A 318 -15.93 -10.09 -2.14
N ASN A 319 -15.57 -10.73 -1.02
CA ASN A 319 -16.51 -11.08 0.04
C ASN A 319 -17.12 -9.86 0.73
N LEU A 320 -16.40 -8.73 0.83
CA LEU A 320 -16.94 -7.46 1.37
C LEU A 320 -18.08 -6.90 0.52
N CYS A 321 -18.17 -7.28 -0.76
CA CYS A 321 -19.22 -6.83 -1.65
C CYS A 321 -20.52 -7.62 -1.50
N THR A 322 -20.48 -8.77 -0.82
CA THR A 322 -21.61 -9.71 -0.74
C THR A 322 -22.84 -9.05 -0.14
N TYR A 323 -23.98 -9.17 -0.82
CA TYR A 323 -25.25 -8.74 -0.29
C TYR A 323 -25.82 -9.79 0.66
N HIS A 324 -25.98 -9.40 1.93
CA HIS A 324 -26.66 -10.22 2.92
C HIS A 324 -28.04 -9.63 3.20
N HIS A 325 -29.08 -10.43 3.00
CA HIS A 325 -30.43 -10.03 3.38
C HIS A 325 -30.59 -10.07 4.91
N PRO A 326 -31.54 -9.28 5.47
CA PRO A 326 -31.79 -9.25 6.90
C PRO A 326 -32.13 -10.63 7.49
N GLU A 327 -31.47 -11.01 8.59
CA GLU A 327 -31.62 -12.35 9.23
C GLU A 327 -33.04 -12.64 9.76
N ASN A 328 -33.85 -11.59 9.95
CA ASN A 328 -35.24 -11.70 10.39
C ASN A 328 -36.19 -12.15 9.26
N ILE A 329 -35.74 -12.23 8.01
CA ILE A 329 -36.55 -12.65 6.87
C ILE A 329 -36.22 -14.11 6.54
N GLN A 330 -37.20 -15.00 6.67
CA GLN A 330 -37.05 -16.39 6.27
C GLN A 330 -37.50 -16.57 4.82
N LEU A 331 -36.60 -17.11 3.99
CA LEU A 331 -36.90 -17.46 2.61
C LEU A 331 -37.75 -18.75 2.53
N PRO A 332 -38.52 -18.97 1.45
CA PRO A 332 -39.32 -20.18 1.28
C PRO A 332 -38.50 -21.47 1.40
N ALA A 333 -39.10 -22.51 1.99
CA ALA A 333 -38.44 -23.80 2.17
C ALA A 333 -38.01 -24.39 0.81
N GLY A 334 -36.72 -24.73 0.69
CA GLY A 334 -36.12 -25.27 -0.55
C GLY A 334 -35.66 -24.22 -1.56
N TYR A 335 -35.89 -22.93 -1.32
CA TYR A 335 -35.35 -21.86 -2.15
C TYR A 335 -33.93 -21.49 -1.70
N GLN A 336 -32.98 -21.50 -2.63
CA GLN A 336 -31.61 -21.04 -2.40
C GLN A 336 -31.46 -19.61 -2.89
N ALA A 337 -31.03 -18.71 -2.00
CA ALA A 337 -30.78 -17.32 -2.37
C ALA A 337 -29.66 -17.25 -3.43
N PRO A 338 -29.80 -16.42 -4.47
CA PRO A 338 -28.73 -16.17 -5.43
C PRO A 338 -27.54 -15.50 -4.76
N ASN A 339 -26.33 -15.75 -5.26
CA ASN A 339 -25.13 -15.08 -4.78
C ASN A 339 -25.03 -13.69 -5.42
N LEU A 340 -25.38 -12.66 -4.66
CA LEU A 340 -25.44 -11.28 -5.14
C LEU A 340 -24.42 -10.40 -4.43
N ALA A 341 -23.93 -9.39 -5.13
CA ALA A 341 -23.09 -8.33 -4.59
C ALA A 341 -23.75 -6.97 -4.75
N ILE A 342 -23.39 -6.03 -3.87
CA ILE A 342 -23.73 -4.61 -4.00
C ILE A 342 -22.92 -4.06 -5.18
N SER A 343 -23.58 -3.66 -6.27
CA SER A 343 -22.96 -3.29 -7.55
C SER A 343 -21.89 -2.20 -7.41
N ALA A 344 -22.12 -1.20 -6.55
CA ALA A 344 -21.15 -0.14 -6.29
C ALA A 344 -19.86 -0.68 -5.63
N LEU A 345 -19.99 -1.58 -4.65
CA LEU A 345 -18.84 -2.20 -3.98
C LEU A 345 -18.14 -3.20 -4.90
N TYR A 346 -18.90 -3.95 -5.72
CA TYR A 346 -18.36 -4.91 -6.68
C TYR A 346 -17.38 -4.26 -7.66
N TRP A 347 -17.76 -3.13 -8.27
CA TRP A 347 -16.85 -2.42 -9.17
C TRP A 347 -15.69 -1.77 -8.43
N LYS A 348 -15.90 -1.25 -7.21
CA LYS A 348 -14.82 -0.72 -6.37
C LYS A 348 -13.79 -1.79 -6.00
N ALA A 349 -14.24 -3.01 -5.69
CA ALA A 349 -13.38 -4.16 -5.45
C ALA A 349 -12.46 -4.44 -6.65
N TRP A 350 -13.00 -4.46 -7.87
CA TRP A 350 -12.18 -4.66 -9.07
C TRP A 350 -11.15 -3.56 -9.29
N LEU A 351 -11.50 -2.29 -9.02
CA LEU A 351 -10.54 -1.19 -9.12
C LEU A 351 -9.42 -1.31 -8.07
N LEU A 352 -9.76 -1.68 -6.83
CA LEU A 352 -8.78 -1.92 -5.78
C LEU A 352 -7.83 -3.06 -6.19
N ILE A 353 -8.37 -4.21 -6.61
CA ILE A 353 -7.56 -5.37 -6.99
C ILE A 353 -6.72 -5.05 -8.23
N LEU A 354 -7.23 -4.28 -9.20
CA LEU A 354 -6.46 -3.83 -10.37
C LEU A 354 -5.20 -3.05 -9.97
N VAL A 355 -5.31 -2.12 -9.01
CA VAL A 355 -4.14 -1.38 -8.50
C VAL A 355 -3.17 -2.36 -7.82
N VAL A 356 -3.66 -3.24 -6.94
CA VAL A 356 -2.78 -4.20 -6.24
C VAL A 356 -2.10 -5.15 -7.22
N ALA A 357 -2.81 -5.64 -8.24
CA ALA A 357 -2.30 -6.53 -9.29
C ALA A 357 -1.18 -5.87 -10.10
N ALA A 358 -1.32 -4.60 -10.47
CA ALA A 358 -0.30 -3.85 -11.20
C ALA A 358 1.00 -3.67 -10.41
N PHE A 359 0.89 -3.46 -9.09
CA PHE A 359 2.05 -3.35 -8.20
C PHE A 359 2.67 -4.72 -7.83
N ASN A 360 1.89 -5.81 -7.94
CA ASN A 360 2.28 -7.16 -7.53
C ASN A 360 2.09 -8.18 -8.67
N PRO A 361 2.75 -8.00 -9.83
CA PRO A 361 2.45 -8.76 -11.04
C PRO A 361 2.69 -10.27 -10.90
N GLN A 362 3.71 -10.68 -10.14
CA GLN A 362 4.10 -12.08 -9.98
C GLN A 362 3.10 -12.94 -9.20
N LYS A 363 2.39 -12.35 -8.23
CA LYS A 363 1.49 -13.08 -7.32
C LYS A 363 0.05 -12.71 -7.60
N ILE A 364 -0.33 -11.48 -7.23
CA ILE A 364 -1.71 -11.00 -7.40
C ILE A 364 -2.03 -10.81 -8.87
N GLY A 365 -1.11 -10.23 -9.66
CA GLY A 365 -1.32 -10.04 -11.10
C GLY A 365 -1.52 -11.35 -11.85
N LEU A 366 -0.67 -12.35 -11.62
CA LEU A 366 -0.81 -13.67 -12.25
C LEU A 366 -2.11 -14.36 -11.84
N ALA A 367 -2.43 -14.41 -10.54
CA ALA A 367 -3.68 -14.99 -10.07
C ALA A 367 -4.91 -14.28 -10.66
N SER A 368 -4.85 -12.95 -10.77
CA SER A 368 -5.87 -12.10 -11.40
C SER A 368 -6.06 -12.44 -12.88
N TRP A 369 -4.95 -12.60 -13.61
CA TRP A 369 -4.94 -12.86 -15.04
C TRP A 369 -5.51 -14.22 -15.41
N ASP A 370 -5.20 -15.26 -14.62
CA ASP A 370 -5.61 -16.63 -14.90
C ASP A 370 -7.00 -16.96 -14.33
N GLY A 371 -7.33 -16.42 -13.16
CA GLY A 371 -8.52 -16.81 -12.41
C GLY A 371 -9.75 -15.91 -12.60
N TYR A 372 -9.57 -14.64 -13.01
CA TYR A 372 -10.64 -13.63 -12.92
C TYR A 372 -10.84 -12.87 -14.25
N PRO A 373 -11.71 -13.34 -15.15
CA PRO A 373 -11.87 -12.78 -16.50
C PRO A 373 -12.22 -11.30 -16.55
N THR A 374 -13.06 -10.81 -15.62
CA THR A 374 -13.40 -9.38 -15.52
C THR A 374 -12.16 -8.55 -15.22
N LEU A 375 -11.33 -8.98 -14.27
CA LEU A 375 -10.12 -8.25 -13.90
C LEU A 375 -9.03 -8.31 -14.98
N LYS A 376 -8.87 -9.48 -15.62
CA LYS A 376 -8.00 -9.65 -16.79
C LYS A 376 -8.35 -8.65 -17.90
N MET A 377 -9.63 -8.49 -18.21
CA MET A 377 -10.10 -7.50 -19.19
C MET A 377 -9.75 -6.07 -18.74
N LEU A 378 -9.90 -5.72 -17.47
CA LEU A 378 -9.48 -4.40 -16.95
C LEU A 378 -7.96 -4.19 -17.05
N MET A 379 -7.17 -5.24 -16.82
CA MET A 379 -5.71 -5.21 -17.03
C MET A 379 -5.37 -4.95 -18.51
N GLU A 380 -6.04 -5.64 -19.44
CA GLU A 380 -5.88 -5.40 -20.88
C GLU A 380 -6.27 -3.96 -21.28
N MET A 381 -7.34 -3.40 -20.70
CA MET A 381 -7.74 -2.00 -20.94
C MET A 381 -6.67 -0.99 -20.51
N VAL A 382 -6.06 -1.16 -19.33
CA VAL A 382 -5.02 -0.23 -18.86
C VAL A 382 -3.71 -0.41 -19.63
N MET A 383 -3.38 -1.63 -20.05
CA MET A 383 -2.17 -1.93 -20.83
C MET A 383 -2.25 -1.38 -22.26
N THR A 384 -3.42 -1.47 -22.89
CA THR A 384 -3.65 -0.96 -24.26
C THR A 384 -4.08 0.50 -24.30
N ASN A 385 -4.35 1.11 -23.14
CA ASN A 385 -4.93 2.44 -23.00
C ASN A 385 -6.26 2.60 -23.78
N ASN A 386 -7.00 1.50 -23.93
CA ASN A 386 -8.29 1.44 -24.62
C ASN A 386 -9.34 0.85 -23.67
N TYR A 387 -10.34 1.66 -23.30
CA TYR A 387 -11.31 1.34 -22.25
C TYR A 387 -12.65 0.84 -22.80
N THR A 388 -12.66 0.26 -24.01
CA THR A 388 -13.88 -0.23 -24.67
C THR A 388 -14.19 -1.69 -24.32
N TYR A 389 -15.48 -2.07 -24.43
CA TYR A 389 -15.95 -3.44 -24.26
C TYR A 389 -16.66 -3.93 -25.53
N PRO A 390 -16.33 -5.12 -26.06
CA PRO A 390 -15.18 -5.98 -25.72
C PRO A 390 -13.83 -5.27 -25.92
N PRO A 391 -12.74 -5.71 -25.24
CA PRO A 391 -11.45 -5.05 -25.35
C PRO A 391 -10.86 -5.18 -26.77
N CYS A 392 -10.03 -4.21 -27.18
CA CYS A 392 -9.43 -4.17 -28.53
C CYS A 392 -8.46 -5.32 -28.81
N THR A 393 -8.07 -6.06 -27.78
CA THR A 393 -7.27 -7.30 -27.80
C THR A 393 -8.04 -8.51 -28.30
N VAL A 394 -9.38 -8.43 -28.37
CA VAL A 394 -10.20 -9.46 -29.01
C VAL A 394 -10.29 -9.09 -30.49
N ALA A 395 -9.50 -9.74 -31.33
CA ALA A 395 -9.40 -9.38 -32.75
C ALA A 395 -10.54 -9.95 -33.61
N ASP A 396 -11.03 -11.13 -33.25
CA ASP A 396 -12.06 -11.85 -34.01
C ASP A 396 -13.46 -11.26 -33.77
N GLU A 397 -14.14 -10.84 -34.84
CA GLU A 397 -15.47 -10.21 -34.78
C GLU A 397 -16.55 -11.19 -34.30
N ASP A 398 -16.42 -12.49 -34.61
CA ASP A 398 -17.33 -13.52 -34.11
C ASP A 398 -17.20 -13.64 -32.59
N THR A 399 -15.97 -13.70 -32.07
CA THR A 399 -15.68 -13.70 -30.63
C THR A 399 -16.19 -12.43 -29.94
N LYS A 400 -16.02 -11.23 -30.53
CA LYS A 400 -16.58 -9.99 -29.98
C LYS A 400 -18.11 -10.07 -29.86
N THR A 401 -18.77 -10.52 -30.93
CA THR A 401 -20.22 -10.67 -30.97
C THR A 401 -20.70 -11.67 -29.94
N GLU A 402 -19.98 -12.78 -29.77
CA GLU A 402 -20.26 -13.79 -28.74
C GLU A 402 -20.14 -13.20 -27.33
N MET A 403 -19.09 -12.43 -27.04
CA MET A 403 -18.93 -11.77 -25.73
C MET A 403 -20.09 -10.82 -25.41
N ILE A 404 -20.51 -10.01 -26.39
CA ILE A 404 -21.65 -9.08 -26.23
C ILE A 404 -22.93 -9.87 -25.95
N ASN A 405 -23.18 -10.94 -26.71
CA ASN A 405 -24.36 -11.78 -26.53
C ASN A 405 -24.37 -12.49 -25.17
N ARG A 406 -23.21 -13.00 -24.71
CA ARG A 406 -23.06 -13.63 -23.39
C ARG A 406 -23.35 -12.64 -22.27
N GLU A 407 -22.82 -11.42 -22.31
CA GLU A 407 -23.13 -10.39 -21.29
C GLU A 407 -24.61 -10.02 -21.29
N LEU A 408 -25.25 -9.90 -22.46
CA LEU A 408 -26.68 -9.61 -22.55
C LEU A 408 -27.51 -10.73 -21.90
N GLN A 409 -27.16 -12.00 -22.13
CA GLN A 409 -27.81 -13.15 -21.50
C GLN A 409 -27.60 -13.17 -19.97
N ILE A 410 -26.39 -12.87 -19.50
CA ILE A 410 -26.07 -12.78 -18.07
C ILE A 410 -26.91 -11.67 -17.43
N SER A 411 -26.94 -10.48 -18.03
CA SER A 411 -27.72 -9.34 -17.53
C SER A 411 -29.23 -9.65 -17.46
N GLN A 412 -29.78 -10.34 -18.46
CA GLN A 412 -31.18 -10.77 -18.45
C GLN A 412 -31.46 -11.80 -17.35
N ARG A 413 -30.56 -12.77 -17.15
CA ARG A 413 -30.70 -13.78 -16.09
C ARG A 413 -30.58 -13.14 -14.71
N GLU A 414 -29.56 -12.32 -14.49
CA GLU A 414 -29.33 -11.57 -13.26
C GLU A 414 -30.57 -10.74 -12.89
N LYS A 415 -31.15 -10.04 -13.87
CA LYS A 415 -32.41 -9.30 -13.68
C LYS A 415 -33.55 -10.20 -13.19
N GLN A 416 -33.74 -11.37 -13.81
CA GLN A 416 -34.78 -12.31 -13.39
C GLN A 416 -34.53 -12.86 -11.98
N GLU A 417 -33.29 -13.21 -11.66
CA GLU A 417 -32.88 -13.73 -10.35
C GLU A 417 -33.09 -12.69 -9.25
N ILE A 418 -32.70 -11.43 -9.47
CA ILE A 418 -32.89 -10.35 -8.50
C ILE A 418 -34.39 -10.09 -8.27
N LEU A 419 -35.21 -10.04 -9.32
CA LEU A 419 -36.65 -9.82 -9.19
C LEU A 419 -37.35 -10.97 -8.48
N ALA A 420 -36.96 -12.22 -8.76
CA ALA A 420 -37.48 -13.40 -8.08
C ALA A 420 -37.09 -13.38 -6.60
N PHE A 421 -35.83 -13.07 -6.31
CA PHE A 421 -35.33 -12.96 -4.94
C PHE A 421 -36.03 -11.86 -4.15
N GLU A 422 -36.16 -10.65 -4.72
CA GLU A 422 -36.86 -9.54 -4.09
C GLU A 422 -38.35 -9.83 -3.90
N SER A 423 -38.99 -10.55 -4.84
CA SER A 423 -40.37 -11.02 -4.68
C SER A 423 -40.52 -11.93 -3.47
N HIS A 424 -39.56 -12.82 -3.21
CA HIS A 424 -39.56 -13.68 -2.02
C HIS A 424 -39.35 -12.87 -0.73
N LEU A 425 -38.44 -11.89 -0.74
CA LEU A 425 -38.23 -10.98 0.39
C LEU A 425 -39.49 -10.16 0.70
N ALA A 426 -40.16 -9.64 -0.35
CA ALA A 426 -41.39 -8.88 -0.22
C ALA A 426 -42.55 -9.76 0.27
N ALA A 427 -42.70 -10.98 -0.25
CA ALA A 427 -43.73 -11.93 0.19
C ALA A 427 -43.62 -12.25 1.69
N ALA A 428 -42.40 -12.34 2.22
CA ALA A 428 -42.12 -12.57 3.64
C ALA A 428 -42.27 -11.32 4.52
N SER A 429 -42.30 -10.11 3.94
CA SER A 429 -42.32 -8.84 4.68
C SER A 429 -43.54 -7.96 4.36
N THR A 430 -43.53 -7.24 3.23
CA THR A 430 -44.52 -6.22 2.85
C THR A 430 -45.72 -6.79 2.10
N LYS A 431 -45.62 -8.01 1.58
CA LYS A 431 -46.59 -8.70 0.71
C LYS A 431 -46.96 -7.94 -0.57
N GLN A 432 -46.08 -7.04 -1.02
CA GLN A 432 -46.25 -6.32 -2.28
C GLN A 432 -45.74 -7.17 -3.45
N THR A 433 -46.42 -7.06 -4.59
CA THR A 433 -45.97 -7.67 -5.85
C THR A 433 -44.81 -6.84 -6.43
N ILE A 434 -43.67 -7.47 -6.65
CA ILE A 434 -42.49 -6.83 -7.21
C ILE A 434 -42.53 -6.89 -8.74
N THR A 435 -42.24 -5.75 -9.36
CA THR A 435 -42.11 -5.55 -10.80
C THR A 435 -40.82 -4.76 -11.08
N GLU A 436 -40.40 -4.69 -12.34
CA GLU A 436 -39.19 -3.95 -12.71
C GLU A 436 -39.24 -2.47 -12.32
N SER A 437 -40.44 -1.87 -12.36
CA SER A 437 -40.63 -0.44 -12.09
C SER A 437 -40.62 -0.09 -10.60
N ASN A 438 -40.86 -1.07 -9.71
CA ASN A 438 -40.93 -0.84 -8.26
C ASN A 438 -39.79 -1.52 -7.48
N SER A 439 -38.96 -2.31 -8.14
CA SER A 439 -37.82 -2.99 -7.55
C SER A 439 -36.80 -2.01 -6.97
N LEU A 440 -36.42 -2.23 -5.70
CA LEU A 440 -35.38 -1.48 -5.01
C LEU A 440 -34.00 -2.10 -5.25
N LEU A 441 -33.94 -3.41 -5.40
CA LEU A 441 -32.68 -4.16 -5.49
C LEU A 441 -32.11 -4.23 -6.90
N LEU A 442 -32.94 -4.16 -7.95
CA LEU A 442 -32.50 -4.36 -9.33
C LEU A 442 -31.42 -3.37 -9.79
N SER A 443 -31.45 -2.13 -9.31
CA SER A 443 -30.43 -1.12 -9.62
C SER A 443 -29.19 -1.18 -8.73
N GLN A 444 -29.26 -1.93 -7.62
CA GLN A 444 -28.25 -1.92 -6.57
C GLN A 444 -27.41 -3.20 -6.53
N LEU A 445 -27.93 -4.30 -7.08
CA LEU A 445 -27.31 -5.63 -7.00
C LEU A 445 -26.83 -6.13 -8.36
N THR A 446 -25.82 -7.00 -8.32
CA THR A 446 -25.30 -7.74 -9.46
C THR A 446 -24.89 -9.15 -9.03
N SER A 447 -24.81 -10.11 -9.95
CA SER A 447 -24.41 -11.48 -9.63
C SER A 447 -22.94 -11.51 -9.18
N LEU A 448 -22.67 -12.15 -8.06
CA LEU A 448 -21.31 -12.38 -7.58
C LEU A 448 -20.78 -13.71 -8.12
N ASP A 449 -20.24 -13.68 -9.34
CA ASP A 449 -19.52 -14.78 -9.97
C ASP A 449 -18.14 -14.28 -10.46
N PRO A 450 -17.13 -14.23 -9.56
CA PRO A 450 -15.82 -13.64 -9.89
C PRO A 450 -15.04 -14.36 -10.98
N GLN A 451 -15.27 -15.67 -11.14
CA GLN A 451 -14.61 -16.53 -12.14
C GLN A 451 -15.46 -16.70 -13.40
N GLY A 452 -16.67 -16.12 -13.42
CA GLY A 452 -17.56 -16.11 -14.57
C GLY A 452 -17.04 -15.27 -15.74
N PRO A 453 -17.83 -15.19 -16.83
CA PRO A 453 -17.48 -14.42 -18.02
C PRO A 453 -17.21 -12.93 -17.70
N PRO A 454 -16.35 -12.25 -18.50
CA PRO A 454 -15.98 -10.87 -18.25
C PRO A 454 -17.18 -9.93 -18.34
N ARG A 455 -17.46 -9.22 -17.24
CA ARG A 455 -18.59 -8.29 -17.12
C ARG A 455 -18.28 -6.95 -17.79
N ARG A 456 -19.28 -6.32 -18.41
CA ARG A 456 -19.11 -4.99 -19.01
C ARG A 456 -19.05 -3.89 -17.93
N PRO A 457 -17.94 -3.13 -17.83
CA PRO A 457 -17.85 -2.06 -16.84
C PRO A 457 -18.78 -0.89 -17.20
N PRO A 458 -19.52 -0.33 -16.22
CA PRO A 458 -20.31 0.88 -16.43
C PRO A 458 -19.44 2.07 -16.88
N PRO A 459 -19.99 3.07 -17.60
CA PRO A 459 -19.21 4.21 -18.10
C PRO A 459 -18.46 4.98 -17.00
N GLN A 460 -19.07 5.12 -15.82
CA GLN A 460 -18.42 5.75 -14.67
C GLN A 460 -17.18 4.98 -14.20
N ILE A 461 -17.24 3.65 -14.23
CA ILE A 461 -16.12 2.79 -13.86
C ILE A 461 -15.03 2.84 -14.93
N GLN A 462 -15.39 2.90 -16.22
CA GLN A 462 -14.41 3.08 -17.30
C GLN A 462 -13.61 4.39 -17.12
N GLU A 463 -14.27 5.50 -16.77
CA GLU A 463 -13.56 6.77 -16.51
C GLU A 463 -12.68 6.69 -15.24
N GLN A 464 -13.11 5.95 -14.22
CA GLN A 464 -12.28 5.69 -13.03
C GLN A 464 -11.04 4.84 -13.37
N VAL A 465 -11.17 3.79 -14.20
CA VAL A 465 -10.04 2.98 -14.68
C VAL A 465 -9.03 3.85 -15.43
N LYS A 466 -9.52 4.72 -16.32
CA LYS A 466 -8.69 5.67 -17.07
C LYS A 466 -7.97 6.65 -16.13
N THR A 467 -8.68 7.21 -15.15
CA THR A 467 -8.10 8.13 -14.15
C THR A 467 -7.02 7.44 -13.31
N LEU A 468 -7.25 6.18 -12.91
CA LEU A 468 -6.26 5.39 -12.18
C LEU A 468 -5.04 5.08 -13.04
N ASN A 469 -5.23 4.75 -14.32
CA ASN A 469 -4.11 4.50 -15.22
C ASN A 469 -3.27 5.76 -15.46
N GLN A 470 -3.90 6.92 -15.62
CA GLN A 470 -3.20 8.19 -15.81
C GLN A 470 -2.42 8.63 -14.57
N SER A 471 -2.99 8.43 -13.37
CA SER A 471 -2.37 8.84 -12.10
C SER A 471 -1.28 7.88 -11.63
N LEU A 472 -1.51 6.57 -11.73
CA LEU A 472 -0.64 5.53 -11.17
C LEU A 472 0.18 4.77 -12.22
N ARG A 473 -0.01 5.06 -13.51
CA ARG A 473 0.68 4.40 -14.64
C ARG A 473 0.55 2.87 -14.60
N LEU A 474 -0.64 2.37 -14.24
CA LEU A 474 -0.90 0.93 -14.05
C LEU A 474 -0.53 0.08 -15.27
N GLY A 475 -0.90 0.54 -16.47
CA GLY A 475 -0.55 -0.12 -17.73
C GLY A 475 0.95 -0.24 -17.93
N HIS A 476 1.72 0.80 -17.58
CA HIS A 476 3.18 0.77 -17.65
C HIS A 476 3.77 -0.27 -16.68
N LEU A 477 3.25 -0.37 -15.45
CA LEU A 477 3.71 -1.35 -14.47
C LEU A 477 3.45 -2.79 -14.96
N LEU A 478 2.27 -3.05 -15.51
CA LEU A 478 1.89 -4.35 -16.06
C LEU A 478 2.70 -4.70 -17.31
N CYS A 479 2.86 -3.77 -18.25
CA CYS A 479 3.68 -3.96 -19.45
C CYS A 479 5.16 -4.17 -19.12
N ARG A 480 5.68 -3.63 -18.01
CA ARG A 480 7.07 -3.85 -17.55
C ARG A 480 7.29 -5.25 -16.98
N SER A 481 6.23 -5.94 -16.56
CA SER A 481 6.35 -7.28 -16.01
C SER A 481 6.89 -8.24 -17.08
N ARG A 482 7.90 -9.03 -16.70
CA ARG A 482 8.46 -10.13 -17.52
C ARG A 482 8.20 -11.50 -16.90
N ASN A 483 7.65 -11.52 -15.69
CA ASN A 483 7.30 -12.75 -14.99
C ASN A 483 6.02 -12.51 -14.17
N PRO A 484 4.82 -12.86 -14.69
CA PRO A 484 4.56 -13.24 -16.08
C PRO A 484 4.69 -12.05 -17.04
N ASP A 485 4.94 -12.32 -18.33
CA ASP A 485 4.87 -11.29 -19.37
C ASP A 485 3.44 -11.18 -19.93
N PHE A 486 2.66 -10.27 -19.34
CA PHE A 486 1.25 -10.07 -19.73
C PHE A 486 1.11 -9.56 -21.15
N LEU A 487 1.99 -8.64 -21.58
CA LEU A 487 1.88 -7.99 -22.88
C LEU A 487 2.19 -8.99 -24.00
N LEU A 488 3.26 -9.77 -23.82
CA LEU A 488 3.60 -10.86 -24.71
C LEU A 488 2.46 -11.89 -24.78
N ASN A 489 1.85 -12.22 -23.64
CA ASN A 489 0.73 -13.15 -23.60
C ASN A 489 -0.52 -12.66 -24.35
N ILE A 490 -0.79 -11.35 -24.38
CA ILE A 490 -1.85 -10.76 -25.21
C ILE A 490 -1.51 -10.94 -26.70
N ILE A 491 -0.28 -10.59 -27.08
CA ILE A 491 0.17 -10.59 -28.48
C ILE A 491 0.20 -12.00 -29.05
N GLN A 492 0.72 -12.98 -28.30
CA GLN A 492 0.79 -14.38 -28.72
C GLN A 492 -0.59 -15.04 -28.92
N ARG A 493 -1.66 -14.47 -28.36
CA ARG A 493 -3.04 -14.93 -28.59
C ARG A 493 -3.63 -14.44 -29.91
N GLN A 494 -3.01 -13.43 -30.53
CA GLN A 494 -3.48 -12.79 -31.75
C GLN A 494 -2.50 -13.10 -32.89
N ALA A 495 -2.98 -13.14 -34.14
CA ALA A 495 -2.06 -13.11 -35.27
C ALA A 495 -1.39 -11.73 -35.36
N SER A 496 -0.15 -11.64 -35.86
CA SER A 496 0.60 -10.37 -35.91
C SER A 496 -0.13 -9.25 -36.68
N SER A 497 -0.95 -9.58 -37.69
CA SER A 497 -1.76 -8.58 -38.41
C SER A 497 -2.92 -8.02 -37.59
N GLN A 498 -3.34 -8.74 -36.56
CA GLN A 498 -4.48 -8.39 -35.71
C GLN A 498 -4.08 -7.58 -34.46
N SER A 499 -2.85 -7.76 -33.98
CA SER A 499 -2.31 -7.03 -32.81
C SER A 499 -1.86 -5.61 -33.15
N MET A 500 -1.48 -5.34 -34.40
CA MET A 500 -0.87 -4.09 -34.83
C MET A 500 -1.71 -2.81 -34.66
N PRO A 501 -3.04 -2.79 -34.88
CA PRO A 501 -3.83 -1.56 -34.73
C PRO A 501 -3.74 -0.92 -33.35
N TRP A 502 -3.83 -1.73 -32.28
CA TRP A 502 -3.71 -1.22 -30.91
C TRP A 502 -2.26 -1.20 -30.41
N LEU A 503 -1.39 -2.10 -30.91
CA LEU A 503 0.04 -2.09 -30.56
C LEU A 503 0.73 -0.83 -31.07
N ALA A 504 0.36 -0.36 -32.26
CA ALA A 504 0.86 0.89 -32.82
C ALA A 504 0.49 2.08 -31.92
N ASP A 505 -0.77 2.16 -31.47
CA ASP A 505 -1.23 3.19 -30.53
C ASP A 505 -0.49 3.10 -29.19
N LEU A 506 -0.19 1.90 -28.71
CA LEU A 506 0.60 1.69 -27.48
C LEU A 506 2.04 2.21 -27.63
N VAL A 507 2.74 1.84 -28.71
CA VAL A 507 4.10 2.34 -29.01
C VAL A 507 4.08 3.86 -29.24
N GLN A 508 3.03 4.39 -29.86
CA GLN A 508 2.87 5.82 -30.11
C GLN A 508 2.45 6.62 -28.87
N SER A 509 1.78 6.00 -27.89
CA SER A 509 1.40 6.66 -26.63
C SER A 509 2.44 6.51 -25.52
N SER A 510 3.43 5.61 -25.65
CA SER A 510 4.50 5.48 -24.65
C SER A 510 5.37 6.75 -24.61
N GLU A 511 5.22 7.56 -23.56
CA GLU A 511 5.94 8.83 -23.33
C GLU A 511 7.38 8.63 -22.81
N GLY A 512 8.20 7.84 -23.51
CA GLY A 512 9.66 7.95 -23.38
C GLY A 512 10.44 6.77 -22.77
N SER A 513 9.87 5.58 -22.61
CA SER A 513 10.68 4.38 -22.36
C SER A 513 10.12 3.18 -23.14
N LEU A 514 10.70 2.96 -24.33
CA LEU A 514 10.49 1.75 -25.11
C LEU A 514 11.04 0.50 -24.40
N ASP A 515 11.84 0.69 -23.34
CA ASP A 515 12.41 -0.40 -22.51
C ASP A 515 11.34 -1.26 -21.83
N VAL A 516 10.12 -0.72 -21.71
CA VAL A 516 8.98 -1.36 -21.06
C VAL A 516 8.31 -2.37 -21.97
N LEU A 517 8.53 -2.29 -23.27
CA LEU A 517 7.93 -3.20 -24.24
C LEU A 517 8.84 -4.43 -24.47
N PRO A 518 8.29 -5.64 -24.60
CA PRO A 518 9.02 -6.83 -25.02
C PRO A 518 9.70 -6.62 -26.38
N VAL A 519 10.83 -7.30 -26.61
CA VAL A 519 11.58 -7.24 -27.87
C VAL A 519 10.69 -7.62 -29.06
N GLN A 520 9.91 -8.69 -28.93
CA GLN A 520 8.91 -9.09 -29.92
C GLN A 520 7.97 -7.94 -30.34
N CYS A 521 7.49 -7.13 -29.39
CA CYS A 521 6.61 -5.99 -29.69
C CYS A 521 7.33 -4.93 -30.54
N LEU A 522 8.59 -4.65 -30.22
CA LEU A 522 9.40 -3.67 -30.93
C LEU A 522 9.70 -4.14 -32.36
N CYS A 523 10.04 -5.43 -32.51
CA CYS A 523 10.31 -6.05 -33.81
C CYS A 523 9.05 -6.13 -34.68
N GLU A 524 7.92 -6.61 -34.16
CA GLU A 524 6.66 -6.68 -34.89
C GLU A 524 6.20 -5.30 -35.37
N PHE A 525 6.31 -4.28 -34.51
CA PHE A 525 5.97 -2.91 -34.88
C PHE A 525 6.84 -2.41 -36.04
N LEU A 526 8.17 -2.61 -35.99
CA LEU A 526 9.05 -2.20 -37.09
C LEU A 526 8.80 -2.95 -38.40
N LEU A 527 8.58 -4.25 -38.33
CA LEU A 527 8.36 -5.08 -39.51
C LEU A 527 7.06 -4.69 -40.24
N HIS A 528 6.00 -4.41 -39.48
CA HIS A 528 4.73 -3.95 -40.06
C HIS A 528 4.83 -2.51 -40.58
N ASP A 529 5.55 -1.64 -39.87
CA ASP A 529 5.82 -0.25 -40.31
C ASP A 529 6.58 -0.22 -41.65
N ALA A 530 7.59 -1.08 -41.79
CA ALA A 530 8.35 -1.24 -43.03
C ALA A 530 7.54 -1.86 -44.17
N ALA A 531 6.59 -2.76 -43.86
CA ALA A 531 5.68 -3.34 -44.85
C ALA A 531 4.65 -2.30 -45.36
N ASP A 532 4.12 -1.44 -44.48
CA ASP A 532 3.17 -0.38 -44.86
C ASP A 532 3.84 0.72 -45.71
N ASP A 533 5.11 1.06 -45.46
CA ASP A 533 5.89 2.02 -46.27
C ASP A 533 6.27 1.48 -47.67
N SER A 534 6.09 0.17 -47.92
CA SER A 534 6.39 -0.47 -49.21
C SER A 534 5.25 -0.46 -50.21
N LEU A 535 4.06 0.03 -49.82
CA LEU A 535 2.99 0.35 -50.75
C LEU A 535 3.35 1.65 -51.49
N PRO A 536 3.38 1.69 -52.84
CA PRO A 536 3.65 2.90 -53.57
C PRO A 536 2.51 3.89 -53.31
N ILE A 537 2.77 4.87 -52.45
CA ILE A 537 1.98 6.10 -52.41
C ILE A 537 2.28 6.77 -53.74
N GLU A 538 1.32 6.73 -54.68
CA GLU A 538 1.37 7.61 -55.84
C GLU A 538 1.57 9.05 -55.31
N ASP A 539 2.66 9.66 -55.74
CA ASP A 539 3.12 10.99 -55.32
C ASP A 539 2.08 12.08 -55.63
N ASP A 540 1.08 12.25 -54.77
CA ASP A 540 0.28 13.47 -54.67
C ASP A 540 0.76 14.28 -53.45
N GLU A 541 1.99 14.78 -53.50
CA GLU A 541 2.59 15.65 -52.47
C GLU A 541 1.90 17.02 -52.31
N GLU A 542 0.94 17.38 -53.18
CA GLU A 542 0.32 18.71 -53.20
C GLU A 542 -0.95 18.88 -52.34
N GLY A 543 -1.39 17.84 -51.60
CA GLY A 543 -2.62 17.89 -50.80
C GLY A 543 -2.49 17.73 -49.27
N GLU A 544 -1.31 17.42 -48.73
CA GLU A 544 -1.18 17.01 -47.33
C GLU A 544 -1.42 18.15 -46.32
N SER A 545 -2.38 17.96 -45.42
CA SER A 545 -2.66 18.88 -44.31
C SER A 545 -1.47 18.98 -43.34
N LYS A 546 -1.25 20.15 -42.72
CA LYS A 546 -0.20 20.37 -41.71
C LYS A 546 -0.23 19.33 -40.58
N GLU A 547 -1.41 18.80 -40.25
CA GLU A 547 -1.60 17.77 -39.24
C GLU A 547 -1.06 16.40 -39.67
N GLN A 548 -1.19 16.03 -40.96
CA GLN A 548 -0.64 14.79 -41.50
C GLN A 548 0.89 14.82 -41.52
N LYS A 549 1.49 15.95 -41.90
CA LYS A 549 2.95 16.14 -41.85
C LYS A 549 3.51 16.06 -40.43
N ALA A 550 2.78 16.55 -39.44
CA ALA A 550 3.17 16.45 -38.03
C ALA A 550 3.16 15.00 -37.52
N LYS A 551 2.10 14.23 -37.83
CA LYS A 551 2.00 12.80 -37.49
C LYS A 551 3.09 11.96 -38.17
N LYS A 552 3.38 12.20 -39.46
CA LYS A 552 4.46 11.53 -40.21
C LYS A 552 5.84 11.77 -39.57
N ARG A 553 6.14 13.01 -39.16
CA ARG A 553 7.39 13.36 -38.45
C ARG A 553 7.49 12.69 -37.08
N GLN A 554 6.41 12.65 -36.31
CA GLN A 554 6.37 11.99 -35.00
C GLN A 554 6.62 10.48 -35.12
N ARG A 555 6.02 9.82 -36.13
CA ARG A 555 6.23 8.40 -36.44
C ARG A 555 7.69 8.10 -36.76
N GLN A 556 8.31 8.88 -37.65
CA GLN A 556 9.74 8.73 -38.01
C GLN A 556 10.68 8.95 -36.80
N GLN A 557 10.36 9.90 -35.92
CA GLN A 557 11.15 10.14 -34.70
C GLN A 557 11.10 8.92 -33.75
N LYS A 558 9.92 8.33 -33.56
CA LYS A 558 9.76 7.12 -32.73
C LYS A 558 10.44 5.90 -33.35
N GLN A 559 10.37 5.74 -34.67
CA GLN A 559 11.08 4.68 -35.38
C GLN A 559 12.60 4.76 -35.15
N ARG A 560 13.19 5.96 -35.20
CA ARG A 560 14.61 6.16 -34.87
C ARG A 560 14.95 5.81 -33.43
N GLN A 561 14.10 6.17 -32.48
CA GLN A 561 14.28 5.80 -31.07
C GLN A 561 14.23 4.28 -30.88
N LEU A 562 13.33 3.61 -31.59
CA LEU A 562 13.14 2.16 -31.52
C LEU A 562 14.31 1.41 -32.15
N LEU A 563 14.77 1.83 -33.34
CA LEU A 563 15.99 1.31 -33.94
C LEU A 563 17.21 1.50 -33.04
N GLY A 564 17.36 2.68 -32.43
CA GLY A 564 18.42 2.94 -31.44
C GLY A 564 18.34 1.98 -30.25
N ARG A 565 17.13 1.70 -29.76
CA ARG A 565 16.94 0.72 -28.67
C ARG A 565 17.31 -0.70 -29.08
N LEU A 566 16.91 -1.16 -30.26
CA LEU A 566 17.27 -2.50 -30.74
C LEU A 566 18.78 -2.63 -30.97
N GLN A 567 19.43 -1.56 -31.46
CA GLN A 567 20.89 -1.49 -31.56
C GLN A 567 21.57 -1.57 -30.19
N ASP A 568 21.05 -0.87 -29.17
CA ASP A 568 21.56 -0.96 -27.79
C ASP A 568 21.36 -2.36 -27.19
N LEU A 569 20.28 -3.06 -27.54
CA LEU A 569 20.05 -4.45 -27.11
C LEU A 569 21.00 -5.45 -27.78
N LEU A 570 21.47 -5.17 -29.00
CA LEU A 570 22.41 -6.02 -29.73
C LEU A 570 23.89 -5.73 -29.42
N LEU A 571 24.25 -4.45 -29.26
CA LEU A 571 25.64 -3.97 -29.25
C LEU A 571 25.99 -3.15 -27.99
N GLY A 572 25.02 -2.87 -27.13
CA GLY A 572 25.20 -2.01 -25.97
C GLY A 572 25.92 -2.71 -24.80
N PRO A 573 26.43 -1.92 -23.84
CA PRO A 573 27.17 -2.44 -22.68
C PRO A 573 26.32 -3.25 -21.68
N LYS A 574 24.99 -3.28 -21.87
CA LYS A 574 24.01 -4.03 -21.09
C LYS A 574 23.29 -5.10 -21.91
N ALA A 575 23.76 -5.38 -23.13
CA ALA A 575 23.20 -6.43 -23.97
C ALA A 575 23.32 -7.80 -23.26
N ASP A 576 22.21 -8.53 -23.19
CA ASP A 576 22.18 -9.89 -22.66
C ASP A 576 22.01 -10.90 -23.79
N GLU A 577 22.52 -12.12 -23.58
CA GLU A 577 22.52 -13.18 -24.61
C GLU A 577 21.11 -13.51 -25.09
N GLN A 578 20.13 -13.52 -24.19
CA GLN A 578 18.75 -13.89 -24.49
C GLN A 578 18.05 -12.83 -25.35
N THR A 579 18.11 -11.55 -24.98
CA THR A 579 17.51 -10.46 -25.76
C THR A 579 18.23 -10.26 -27.08
N THR A 580 19.54 -10.52 -27.14
CA THR A 580 20.30 -10.49 -28.40
C THR A 580 19.80 -11.58 -29.35
N CYS A 581 19.64 -12.82 -28.88
CA CYS A 581 19.06 -13.92 -29.67
C CYS A 581 17.63 -13.59 -30.12
N GLU A 582 16.78 -13.07 -29.24
CA GLU A 582 15.41 -12.67 -29.58
C GLU A 582 15.38 -11.63 -30.70
N VAL A 583 16.24 -10.61 -30.67
CA VAL A 583 16.30 -9.63 -31.77
C VAL A 583 16.75 -10.28 -33.07
N LEU A 584 17.78 -11.13 -33.03
CA LEU A 584 18.32 -11.79 -34.23
C LEU A 584 17.34 -12.77 -34.87
N ASP A 585 16.54 -13.49 -34.07
CA ASP A 585 15.52 -14.42 -34.54
C ASP A 585 14.39 -13.71 -35.32
N TYR A 586 14.10 -12.45 -34.99
CA TYR A 586 13.08 -11.63 -35.68
C TYR A 586 13.55 -11.02 -37.00
N PHE A 587 14.86 -10.78 -37.15
CA PHE A 587 15.45 -10.23 -38.36
C PHE A 587 16.36 -11.29 -39.00
N PRO A 588 15.81 -12.35 -39.62
CA PRO A 588 16.64 -13.29 -40.36
C PRO A 588 17.42 -12.51 -41.41
N ALA A 589 18.74 -12.58 -41.34
CA ALA A 589 19.63 -11.99 -42.33
C ALA A 589 19.14 -12.40 -43.73
N PRO A 590 18.90 -11.47 -44.67
CA PRO A 590 18.67 -11.88 -46.05
C PRO A 590 19.94 -12.59 -46.53
N PRO A 591 19.88 -13.87 -46.96
CA PRO A 591 21.05 -14.54 -47.47
C PRO A 591 21.29 -14.05 -48.90
N GLN A 592 21.89 -12.86 -49.07
CA GLN A 592 22.37 -12.41 -50.39
C GLN A 592 23.26 -11.16 -50.47
N LEU A 593 23.80 -10.61 -49.36
CA LEU A 593 24.65 -9.40 -49.44
C LEU A 593 26.11 -9.55 -48.97
N PHE A 594 26.56 -10.75 -48.63
CA PHE A 594 27.98 -11.04 -48.37
C PHE A 594 28.52 -12.16 -49.26
N SER A 595 28.43 -11.99 -50.57
CA SER A 595 29.28 -12.71 -51.54
C SER A 595 29.97 -11.68 -52.41
N GLY A 596 31.05 -11.10 -51.89
CA GLY A 596 31.75 -9.99 -52.53
C GLY A 596 33.13 -9.75 -51.96
N GLY A 597 33.98 -10.78 -51.98
CA GLY A 597 35.43 -10.64 -52.08
C GLY A 597 36.18 -9.99 -50.92
N ILE A 598 36.72 -10.82 -50.02
CA ILE A 598 38.01 -10.54 -49.39
C ILE A 598 38.89 -11.76 -49.59
N GLN A 599 39.88 -11.61 -50.48
CA GLN A 599 40.99 -12.54 -50.62
C GLN A 599 41.77 -12.60 -49.30
N SER A 600 41.85 -13.80 -48.73
CA SER A 600 42.74 -14.16 -47.62
C SER A 600 44.20 -14.15 -48.08
N PRO A 601 45.14 -13.55 -47.32
CA PRO A 601 46.55 -13.89 -47.45
C PRO A 601 46.82 -15.19 -46.69
N SER A 602 47.50 -16.09 -47.38
CA SER A 602 48.14 -17.30 -46.91
C SER A 602 49.04 -17.07 -45.68
N HIS A 603 48.90 -17.89 -44.65
CA HIS A 603 50.06 -18.26 -43.83
C HIS A 603 50.01 -19.74 -43.47
N GLU A 604 51.16 -20.36 -43.69
CA GLU A 604 51.47 -21.77 -43.63
C GLU A 604 51.37 -22.35 -42.22
N GLY A 605 51.32 -23.67 -42.15
CA GLY A 605 50.85 -24.42 -41.01
C GLY A 605 51.82 -24.49 -39.83
N PHE A 606 51.26 -24.91 -38.69
CA PHE A 606 52.00 -25.73 -37.73
C PHE A 606 51.09 -26.82 -37.19
N VAL A 607 51.62 -28.03 -37.28
CA VAL A 607 51.01 -29.31 -36.91
C VAL A 607 51.25 -29.58 -35.42
N VAL A 608 50.18 -30.06 -34.80
CA VAL A 608 50.04 -30.96 -33.64
C VAL A 608 51.35 -31.53 -33.04
N GLY A 609 51.46 -31.40 -31.72
CA GLY A 609 52.27 -32.27 -30.86
C GLY A 609 51.60 -32.41 -29.50
N ALA A 610 51.16 -33.62 -29.17
CA ALA A 610 50.58 -34.02 -27.90
C ALA A 610 51.67 -34.32 -26.87
N GLU A 611 51.54 -33.77 -25.66
CA GLU A 611 51.61 -34.44 -24.35
C GLU A 611 51.11 -33.48 -23.26
#